data_AF-A0A919NBQ8-F1
#
_entry.id   AF-A0A919NBQ8-F1
#
_cell.length_a   1.000
_cell.length_b   1.000
_cell.length_c   1.000
_cell.angle_alpha   90.00
_cell.angle_beta   90.00
_cell.angle_gamma   90.00
#
_symmetry.space_group_name_H-M   'P 1'
#
loop_
_entity.id
_entity.type
_entity.pdbx_description
1 polymer ?
#
loop_
_entity_poly.entity_id
_entity_poly.type
_entity_poly.pdbx_seq_one_letter_code
_entity_poly.pdbx_strand_id
1 'polypeptide(L)'
;MIEIELLNGRVDLVRDGVPVALTPDEGWLTVALALAPEEGLAARTIKDALHVKIISGALRQRLTRFRNRTGLAIRSADVKSAKVYHLDLTDVRVDALDYLTRVDQIRRAGPAVDDATLDAARALWKLGLPRFPNMAEPAPAAYESLRCAHEYLTGSGRRILIVDDQVGDELAARLRRHRCTVAHDLAEFEKYYPVLDDFDLAVVDLHLTQTYADNTGDTIVREINLMGVGLPVVMITLRPPENRSIPEWIRSLGLVDVIFKKRDEPGADMAFVAQRVNEILLEEPAARACDQLMHRVQKLRRKARERLRAGRSEAAYTEAVARMDEYAEKINRLASDNQLADARAEAARFVASYGE
;
A
#
# COMPACT_ATOMS: atom_id res chain seq x y z
N MET A 1 -23.38 -27.71 2.62
CA MET A 1 -22.93 -26.30 2.51
C MET A 1 -22.15 -26.13 1.22
N ILE A 2 -22.42 -25.07 0.46
CA ILE A 2 -21.69 -24.74 -0.77
C ILE A 2 -20.74 -23.57 -0.49
N GLU A 3 -19.51 -23.67 -0.99
CA GLU A 3 -18.52 -22.61 -0.92
C GLU A 3 -18.13 -22.17 -2.33
N ILE A 4 -18.06 -20.86 -2.53
CA ILE A 4 -17.63 -20.23 -3.77
C ILE A 4 -16.41 -19.39 -3.43
N GLU A 5 -15.23 -19.80 -3.92
CA GLU A 5 -13.99 -19.03 -3.80
C GLU A 5 -13.72 -18.27 -5.10
N LEU A 6 -13.59 -16.96 -4.98
CA LEU A 6 -13.43 -16.00 -6.08
C LEU A 6 -12.15 -15.16 -5.93
N LEU A 7 -11.54 -15.10 -4.75
CA LEU A 7 -10.40 -14.21 -4.49
C LEU A 7 -9.03 -14.82 -4.85
N ASN A 8 -9.05 -15.94 -5.59
CA ASN A 8 -7.87 -16.70 -6.00
C ASN A 8 -7.59 -16.66 -7.52
N GLY A 9 -8.22 -15.73 -8.23
CA GLY A 9 -8.04 -15.51 -9.67
C GLY A 9 -8.83 -16.48 -10.56
N ARG A 10 -9.56 -17.43 -9.96
CA ARG A 10 -10.42 -18.40 -10.64
C ARG A 10 -11.74 -18.56 -9.88
N VAL A 11 -12.61 -19.43 -10.39
CA VAL A 11 -13.87 -19.77 -9.73
C VAL A 11 -13.76 -21.20 -9.23
N ASP A 12 -13.61 -21.37 -7.92
CA ASP A 12 -13.68 -22.67 -7.29
C ASP A 12 -15.04 -22.80 -6.60
N LEU A 13 -15.80 -23.84 -6.95
CA LEU A 13 -17.06 -24.17 -6.31
C LEU A 13 -16.92 -25.52 -5.61
N VAL A 14 -17.14 -25.54 -4.29
CA VAL A 14 -17.03 -26.73 -3.45
C VAL A 14 -18.40 -27.01 -2.86
N ARG A 15 -18.88 -28.25 -3.01
CA ARG A 15 -20.15 -28.71 -2.42
C ARG A 15 -19.87 -29.84 -1.46
N ASP A 16 -20.15 -29.62 -0.18
CA ASP A 16 -19.94 -30.61 0.89
C ASP A 16 -18.51 -31.17 0.88
N GLY A 17 -17.52 -30.29 0.70
CA GLY A 17 -16.10 -30.64 0.61
C GLY A 17 -15.63 -31.18 -0.74
N VAL A 18 -16.52 -31.36 -1.72
CA VAL A 18 -16.19 -31.90 -3.04
C VAL A 18 -16.14 -30.78 -4.09
N PRO A 19 -15.00 -30.60 -4.80
CA PRO A 19 -14.92 -29.65 -5.90
C PRO A 19 -15.88 -29.99 -7.05
N VAL A 20 -16.54 -28.98 -7.59
CA VAL A 20 -17.42 -29.10 -8.75
C VAL A 20 -16.75 -28.45 -9.95
N ALA A 21 -16.45 -29.25 -10.98
CA ALA A 21 -15.86 -28.73 -12.21
C ALA A 21 -16.83 -27.81 -12.96
N LEU A 22 -16.37 -26.60 -13.29
CA LEU A 22 -17.13 -25.60 -14.04
C LEU A 22 -16.52 -25.39 -15.43
N THR A 23 -17.37 -25.26 -16.45
CA THR A 23 -16.95 -24.67 -17.73
C THR A 23 -16.78 -23.16 -17.59
N PRO A 24 -16.08 -22.47 -18.50
CA PRO A 24 -15.94 -21.01 -18.46
C PRO A 24 -17.27 -20.26 -18.33
N ASP A 25 -18.28 -20.63 -19.11
CA ASP A 25 -19.63 -20.06 -19.07
C ASP A 25 -20.32 -20.26 -17.70
N GLU A 26 -20.08 -21.39 -17.07
CA GLU A 26 -20.66 -21.72 -15.75
C GLU A 26 -19.90 -21.02 -14.62
N GLY A 27 -18.58 -20.86 -14.76
CA GLY A 27 -17.78 -19.99 -13.90
C GLY A 27 -18.30 -18.56 -13.95
N TRP A 28 -18.49 -18.01 -15.16
CA TRP A 28 -19.02 -16.67 -15.36
C TRP A 28 -20.40 -16.51 -14.69
N LEU A 29 -21.30 -17.47 -14.92
CA LEU A 29 -22.64 -17.45 -14.33
C LEU A 29 -22.61 -17.56 -12.80
N THR A 30 -21.71 -18.39 -12.26
CA THR A 30 -21.51 -18.54 -10.81
C THR A 30 -21.12 -17.19 -10.20
N VAL A 31 -20.12 -16.51 -10.79
CA VAL A 31 -19.65 -15.21 -10.31
C VAL A 31 -20.74 -14.15 -10.42
N ALA A 32 -21.40 -14.05 -11.57
CA ALA A 32 -22.44 -13.05 -11.80
C ALA A 32 -23.60 -13.17 -10.79
N LEU A 33 -24.01 -14.40 -10.47
CA LEU A 33 -25.08 -14.66 -9.51
C LEU A 33 -24.62 -14.50 -8.05
N ALA A 34 -23.38 -14.89 -7.74
CA ALA A 34 -22.83 -14.80 -6.39
C ALA A 34 -22.55 -13.34 -5.97
N LEU A 35 -22.16 -12.49 -6.90
CA LEU A 35 -21.81 -11.09 -6.63
C LEU A 35 -22.95 -10.09 -6.84
N ALA A 36 -24.12 -10.55 -7.30
CA ALA A 36 -25.34 -9.72 -7.40
C ALA A 36 -26.54 -10.41 -6.71
N PRO A 37 -26.43 -10.77 -5.41
CA PRO A 37 -27.48 -11.53 -4.74
C PRO A 37 -28.79 -10.74 -4.59
N GLU A 38 -28.71 -9.44 -4.31
CA GLU A 38 -29.88 -8.57 -4.07
C GLU A 38 -30.52 -8.11 -5.38
N GLU A 39 -29.73 -7.56 -6.31
CA GLU A 39 -30.22 -7.07 -7.60
C GLU A 39 -30.62 -8.20 -8.54
N GLY A 40 -29.95 -9.35 -8.41
CA GLY A 40 -30.08 -10.48 -9.31
C GLY A 40 -29.53 -10.20 -10.70
N LEU A 41 -29.60 -11.22 -11.54
CA LEU A 41 -29.07 -11.20 -12.89
C LEU A 41 -30.20 -11.27 -13.92
N ALA A 42 -30.32 -10.24 -14.74
CA ALA A 42 -31.33 -10.19 -15.79
C ALA A 42 -31.11 -11.28 -16.84
N ALA A 43 -32.20 -11.93 -17.27
CA ALA A 43 -32.17 -12.98 -18.28
C ALA A 43 -31.51 -12.54 -19.59
N ARG A 44 -31.62 -11.26 -19.95
CA ARG A 44 -30.98 -10.68 -21.12
C ARG A 44 -29.46 -10.67 -20.99
N THR A 45 -28.94 -10.21 -19.85
CA THR A 45 -27.50 -10.21 -19.56
C THR A 45 -26.90 -11.61 -19.69
N ILE A 46 -27.57 -12.64 -19.15
CA ILE A 46 -27.12 -14.03 -19.26
C ILE A 46 -27.10 -14.49 -20.72
N LYS A 47 -28.12 -14.14 -21.51
CA LYS A 47 -28.20 -14.52 -22.93
C LYS A 47 -27.09 -13.88 -23.74
N ASP A 48 -26.87 -12.59 -23.51
CA ASP A 48 -25.89 -11.79 -24.25
C ASP A 48 -24.47 -12.26 -23.91
N ALA A 49 -24.15 -12.50 -22.63
CA ALA A 49 -22.84 -12.97 -22.19
C ALA A 49 -22.54 -14.42 -22.59
N LEU A 50 -23.52 -15.32 -22.55
CA LEU A 50 -23.33 -16.75 -22.82
C LEU A 50 -23.70 -17.16 -24.26
N HIS A 51 -23.95 -16.18 -25.14
CA HIS A 51 -24.40 -16.35 -26.53
C HIS A 51 -25.56 -17.36 -26.69
N VAL A 52 -26.52 -17.36 -25.76
CA VAL A 52 -27.66 -18.29 -25.77
C VAL A 52 -28.72 -17.77 -26.73
N LYS A 53 -29.03 -18.54 -27.78
CA LYS A 53 -30.08 -18.22 -28.76
C LYS A 53 -31.42 -17.91 -28.10
N ILE A 54 -32.16 -16.96 -28.68
CA ILE A 54 -33.50 -16.50 -28.27
C ILE A 54 -34.57 -17.57 -28.63
N ILE A 55 -34.42 -18.79 -28.15
CA ILE A 55 -35.46 -19.82 -28.25
C ILE A 55 -36.13 -19.91 -26.89
N SER A 56 -37.46 -19.86 -26.86
CA SER A 56 -38.28 -19.88 -25.65
C SER A 56 -38.00 -21.15 -24.82
N GLY A 57 -37.15 -21.03 -23.81
CA GLY A 57 -36.85 -22.10 -22.86
C GLY A 57 -35.39 -22.57 -22.81
N ALA A 58 -34.54 -22.22 -23.78
CA ALA A 58 -33.14 -22.66 -23.80
C ALA A 58 -32.35 -22.20 -22.56
N LEU A 59 -32.54 -20.93 -22.15
CA LEU A 59 -31.96 -20.39 -20.92
C LEU A 59 -32.47 -21.13 -19.69
N ARG A 60 -33.78 -21.42 -19.61
CA ARG A 60 -34.37 -22.13 -18.47
C ARG A 60 -33.78 -23.53 -18.34
N GLN A 61 -33.68 -24.28 -19.44
CA GLN A 61 -33.07 -25.61 -19.45
C GLN A 61 -31.58 -25.57 -19.08
N ARG A 62 -30.84 -24.54 -19.55
CA ARG A 62 -29.44 -24.33 -19.18
C ARG A 62 -29.29 -24.07 -17.68
N LEU A 63 -30.12 -23.18 -17.12
CA LEU A 63 -30.13 -22.90 -15.68
C LEU A 63 -30.55 -24.11 -14.85
N THR A 64 -31.54 -24.90 -15.29
CA THR A 64 -31.92 -26.15 -14.62
C THR A 64 -30.77 -27.15 -14.60
N ARG A 65 -30.06 -27.33 -15.72
CA ARG A 65 -28.87 -28.20 -15.78
C ARG A 65 -27.76 -27.70 -14.86
N PHE A 66 -27.51 -26.39 -14.89
CA PHE A 66 -26.52 -25.75 -14.02
C PHE A 66 -26.86 -25.98 -12.54
N ARG A 67 -28.09 -25.69 -12.10
CA ARG A 67 -28.58 -25.95 -10.73
C ARG A 67 -28.42 -27.41 -10.32
N ASN A 68 -28.83 -28.34 -11.16
CA ASN A 68 -28.77 -29.77 -10.84
C ASN A 68 -27.32 -30.26 -10.66
N ARG A 69 -26.39 -29.67 -11.42
CA ARG A 69 -24.98 -30.05 -11.36
C ARG A 69 -24.24 -29.39 -10.20
N THR A 70 -24.43 -28.08 -9.99
CA THR A 70 -23.71 -27.33 -8.94
C THR A 70 -24.38 -27.44 -7.57
N GLY A 71 -25.67 -27.76 -7.51
CA GLY A 71 -26.46 -27.70 -6.29
C GLY A 71 -26.89 -26.28 -5.90
N LEU A 72 -26.54 -25.25 -6.68
CA LEU A 72 -26.92 -23.88 -6.39
C LEU A 72 -28.43 -23.68 -6.51
N ALA A 73 -29.03 -23.07 -5.49
CA ALA A 73 -30.44 -22.74 -5.46
C ALA A 73 -30.68 -21.39 -6.16
N ILE A 74 -31.12 -21.44 -7.43
CA ILE A 74 -31.40 -20.22 -8.21
C ILE A 74 -32.90 -20.01 -8.32
N ARG A 75 -33.36 -18.87 -7.81
CA ARG A 75 -34.75 -18.41 -7.86
C ARG A 75 -34.92 -17.45 -9.03
N SER A 76 -36.15 -17.29 -9.53
CA SER A 76 -36.44 -16.30 -10.57
C SER A 76 -37.63 -15.45 -10.18
N ALA A 77 -37.54 -14.15 -10.45
CA ALA A 77 -38.61 -13.18 -10.24
C ALA A 77 -38.88 -12.41 -11.54
N ASP A 78 -40.12 -11.99 -11.75
CA ASP A 78 -40.49 -11.11 -12.86
C ASP A 78 -40.50 -9.67 -12.33
N VAL A 79 -39.58 -8.84 -12.83
CA VAL A 79 -39.36 -7.45 -12.42
C VAL A 79 -39.54 -6.54 -13.63
N LYS A 80 -40.55 -5.67 -13.60
CA LYS A 80 -40.82 -4.67 -14.68
C LYS A 80 -40.70 -5.27 -16.09
N SER A 81 -41.43 -6.36 -16.35
CA SER A 81 -41.45 -7.14 -17.60
C SER A 81 -40.15 -7.86 -18.01
N ALA A 82 -39.11 -7.86 -17.15
CA ALA A 82 -37.91 -8.64 -17.32
C ALA A 82 -37.84 -9.79 -16.30
N LYS A 83 -37.35 -10.94 -16.73
CA LYS A 83 -37.05 -12.06 -15.83
C LYS A 83 -35.67 -11.89 -15.23
N VAL A 84 -35.57 -11.94 -13.90
CA VAL A 84 -34.33 -11.80 -13.12
C VAL A 84 -34.09 -13.08 -12.33
N TYR A 85 -32.82 -13.49 -12.21
CA TYR A 85 -32.40 -14.69 -11.48
C TYR A 85 -31.55 -14.32 -10.27
N HIS A 86 -31.85 -14.92 -9.13
CA HIS A 86 -31.13 -14.68 -7.87
C HIS A 86 -30.54 -15.99 -7.36
N LEU A 87 -29.33 -15.91 -6.82
CA LEU A 87 -28.78 -16.99 -6.01
C LEU A 87 -29.31 -16.87 -4.59
N ASP A 88 -29.85 -17.97 -4.07
CA ASP A 88 -30.19 -18.11 -2.67
C ASP A 88 -28.92 -18.40 -1.87
N LEU A 89 -28.57 -17.48 -0.97
CA LEU A 89 -27.35 -17.55 -0.17
C LEU A 89 -27.50 -18.33 1.15
N THR A 90 -28.68 -18.86 1.47
CA THR A 90 -28.97 -19.48 2.78
C THR A 90 -27.94 -20.55 3.17
N ASP A 91 -27.48 -21.37 2.22
CA ASP A 91 -26.48 -22.43 2.42
C ASP A 91 -25.21 -22.25 1.55
N VAL A 92 -24.96 -21.00 1.11
CA VAL A 92 -23.86 -20.66 0.21
C VAL A 92 -22.97 -19.60 0.86
N ARG A 93 -21.67 -19.92 1.00
CA ARG A 93 -20.65 -18.95 1.40
C ARG A 93 -19.90 -18.45 0.17
N VAL A 94 -19.68 -17.14 0.09
CA VAL A 94 -18.93 -16.50 -0.99
C VAL A 94 -17.80 -15.68 -0.37
N ASP A 95 -16.56 -16.07 -0.59
CA ASP A 95 -15.38 -15.44 0.04
C ASP A 95 -15.27 -13.93 -0.27
N ALA A 96 -15.67 -13.52 -1.48
CA ALA A 96 -15.66 -12.13 -1.91
C ALA A 96 -16.68 -11.26 -1.14
N LEU A 97 -17.86 -11.80 -0.79
CA LEU A 97 -18.85 -11.08 0.01
C LEU A 97 -18.41 -10.99 1.48
N ASP A 98 -17.81 -12.07 2.00
CA ASP A 98 -17.19 -12.07 3.33
C ASP A 98 -16.06 -11.05 3.41
N TYR A 99 -15.23 -10.94 2.36
CA TYR A 99 -14.16 -9.97 2.26
C TYR A 99 -14.67 -8.53 2.27
N LEU A 100 -15.69 -8.20 1.46
CA LEU A 100 -16.31 -6.87 1.49
C LEU A 100 -16.84 -6.51 2.87
N THR A 101 -17.50 -7.46 3.53
CA THR A 101 -18.04 -7.29 4.89
C THR A 101 -16.93 -7.01 5.89
N ARG A 102 -15.83 -7.77 5.85
CA ARG A 102 -14.65 -7.57 6.71
C ARG A 102 -13.99 -6.22 6.48
N VAL A 103 -13.80 -5.82 5.21
CA VAL A 103 -13.21 -4.52 4.88
C VAL A 103 -14.09 -3.37 5.38
N ASP A 104 -15.41 -3.49 5.27
CA ASP A 104 -16.34 -2.49 5.81
C ASP A 104 -16.28 -2.41 7.34
N GLN A 105 -16.19 -3.55 8.04
CA GLN A 105 -15.97 -3.56 9.50
C GLN A 105 -14.65 -2.88 9.89
N ILE A 106 -13.56 -3.15 9.16
CA ILE A 106 -12.26 -2.52 9.37
C ILE A 106 -12.35 -1.01 9.15
N ARG A 107 -13.02 -0.56 8.08
CA ARG A 107 -13.24 0.87 7.79
C ARG A 107 -13.95 1.59 8.93
N ARG A 108 -14.97 0.94 9.52
CA ARG A 108 -15.75 1.50 10.63
C ARG A 108 -14.98 1.52 11.94
N ALA A 109 -14.17 0.50 12.21
CA ALA A 109 -13.34 0.41 13.42
C ALA A 109 -12.11 1.35 13.36
N GLY A 110 -11.60 1.66 12.17
CA GLY A 110 -10.51 2.62 11.98
C GLY A 110 -9.23 2.20 12.70
N PRO A 111 -8.61 3.06 13.54
CA PRO A 111 -7.32 2.78 14.16
C PRO A 111 -7.39 1.73 15.28
N ALA A 112 -8.59 1.36 15.73
CA ALA A 112 -8.77 0.34 16.77
C ALA A 112 -8.58 -1.11 16.27
N VAL A 113 -8.39 -1.30 14.96
CA VAL A 113 -8.20 -2.63 14.37
C VAL A 113 -6.78 -3.13 14.65
N ASP A 114 -6.66 -4.34 15.18
CA ASP A 114 -5.38 -5.02 15.43
C ASP A 114 -4.73 -5.57 14.12
N ASP A 115 -3.43 -5.90 14.18
CA ASP A 115 -2.67 -6.30 12.98
C ASP A 115 -3.13 -7.66 12.49
N ALA A 116 -3.45 -8.55 13.42
CA ALA A 116 -3.96 -9.88 13.11
C ALA A 116 -5.25 -9.82 12.27
N THR A 117 -6.15 -8.89 12.57
CA THR A 117 -7.39 -8.69 11.82
C THR A 117 -7.13 -8.12 10.43
N LEU A 118 -6.23 -7.13 10.31
CA LEU A 118 -5.82 -6.58 9.01
C LEU A 118 -5.17 -7.65 8.13
N ASP A 119 -4.23 -8.41 8.69
CA ASP A 119 -3.48 -9.44 7.96
C ASP A 119 -4.38 -10.62 7.59
N ALA A 120 -5.28 -11.04 8.47
CA ALA A 120 -6.29 -12.06 8.16
C ALA A 120 -7.21 -11.62 7.01
N ALA A 121 -7.63 -10.34 6.98
CA ALA A 121 -8.41 -9.82 5.88
C ALA A 121 -7.61 -9.77 4.58
N ARG A 122 -6.33 -9.34 4.62
CA ARG A 122 -5.45 -9.30 3.45
C ARG A 122 -5.21 -10.68 2.86
N ALA A 123 -5.04 -11.70 3.71
CA ALA A 123 -4.78 -13.08 3.31
C ALA A 123 -5.94 -13.72 2.54
N LEU A 124 -7.17 -13.18 2.63
CA LEU A 124 -8.30 -13.64 1.81
C LEU A 124 -8.07 -13.33 0.32
N TRP A 125 -7.40 -12.23 0.00
CA TRP A 125 -7.09 -11.85 -1.37
C TRP A 125 -5.79 -12.52 -1.83
N LYS A 126 -5.91 -13.63 -2.57
CA LYS A 126 -4.76 -14.42 -3.02
C LYS A 126 -4.20 -13.89 -4.35
N LEU A 127 -4.96 -14.08 -5.45
CA LEU A 127 -4.56 -13.67 -6.80
C LEU A 127 -5.55 -12.67 -7.42
N GLY A 128 -6.62 -12.33 -6.70
CA GLY A 128 -7.66 -11.39 -7.13
C GLY A 128 -8.86 -12.06 -7.77
N LEU A 129 -9.66 -11.29 -8.50
CA LEU A 129 -10.93 -11.76 -9.06
C LEU A 129 -10.73 -12.58 -10.35
N PRO A 130 -11.61 -13.56 -10.63
CA PRO A 130 -11.58 -14.31 -11.87
C PRO A 130 -11.80 -13.39 -13.06
N ARG A 131 -11.08 -13.67 -14.15
CA ARG A 131 -11.24 -12.99 -15.44
C ARG A 131 -11.76 -13.97 -16.48
N PHE A 132 -12.67 -13.50 -17.32
CA PHE A 132 -13.27 -14.30 -18.39
C PHE A 132 -12.93 -13.69 -19.74
N PRO A 133 -11.85 -14.17 -20.41
CA PRO A 133 -11.49 -13.68 -21.73
C PRO A 133 -12.67 -13.82 -22.70
N ASN A 134 -12.94 -12.77 -23.47
CA ASN A 134 -14.04 -12.70 -24.46
C ASN A 134 -15.46 -12.65 -23.89
N MET A 135 -15.63 -12.44 -22.58
CA MET A 135 -16.94 -12.18 -21.97
C MET A 135 -16.93 -10.82 -21.29
N ALA A 136 -18.11 -10.20 -21.16
CA ALA A 136 -18.26 -9.01 -20.32
C ALA A 136 -17.96 -9.34 -18.85
N GLU A 137 -17.59 -8.35 -18.05
CA GLU A 137 -17.37 -8.55 -16.61
C GLU A 137 -18.68 -9.02 -15.93
N PRO A 138 -18.68 -10.09 -15.10
CA PRO A 138 -19.91 -10.73 -14.63
C PRO A 138 -20.79 -9.84 -13.75
N ALA A 139 -20.16 -8.99 -12.93
CA ALA A 139 -20.83 -8.09 -12.00
C ALA A 139 -19.99 -6.81 -11.82
N PRO A 140 -20.05 -5.85 -12.77
CA PRO A 140 -19.09 -4.75 -12.82
C PRO A 140 -19.05 -3.89 -11.55
N ALA A 141 -20.21 -3.57 -10.98
CA ALA A 141 -20.30 -2.79 -9.75
C ALA A 141 -19.67 -3.50 -8.54
N ALA A 142 -19.83 -4.82 -8.45
CA ALA A 142 -19.26 -5.62 -7.37
C ALA A 142 -17.73 -5.79 -7.56
N TYR A 143 -17.27 -5.97 -8.79
CA TYR A 143 -15.84 -6.00 -9.12
C TYR A 143 -15.15 -4.70 -8.73
N GLU A 144 -15.74 -3.56 -9.08
CA GLU A 144 -15.22 -2.25 -8.69
C GLU A 144 -15.20 -2.10 -7.17
N SER A 145 -16.29 -2.47 -6.50
CA SER A 145 -16.35 -2.43 -5.03
C SER A 145 -15.27 -3.28 -4.36
N LEU A 146 -15.00 -4.48 -4.91
CA LEU A 146 -13.95 -5.40 -4.45
C LEU A 146 -12.55 -4.81 -4.68
N ARG A 147 -12.32 -4.16 -5.82
CA ARG A 147 -11.07 -3.46 -6.11
C ARG A 147 -10.84 -2.30 -5.14
N CYS A 148 -11.82 -1.43 -4.95
CA CYS A 148 -11.73 -0.33 -3.98
C CYS A 148 -11.54 -0.84 -2.55
N ALA A 149 -12.17 -1.97 -2.18
CA ALA A 149 -11.97 -2.62 -0.89
C ALA A 149 -10.53 -3.13 -0.74
N HIS A 150 -9.97 -3.74 -1.78
CA HIS A 150 -8.59 -4.20 -1.80
C HIS A 150 -7.57 -3.06 -1.72
N GLU A 151 -7.73 -2.02 -2.54
CA GLU A 151 -6.87 -0.83 -2.50
C GLU A 151 -6.90 -0.14 -1.13
N TYR A 152 -8.08 -0.09 -0.49
CA TYR A 152 -8.17 0.42 0.87
C TYR A 152 -7.36 -0.43 1.85
N LEU A 153 -7.51 -1.76 1.81
CA LEU A 153 -6.91 -2.65 2.80
C LEU A 153 -5.39 -2.76 2.66
N THR A 154 -4.88 -2.80 1.41
CA THR A 154 -3.43 -2.78 1.13
C THR A 154 -2.80 -1.45 1.53
N GLY A 155 -3.54 -0.35 1.37
CA GLY A 155 -3.12 0.99 1.76
C GLY A 155 -3.41 1.38 3.22
N SER A 156 -3.90 0.49 4.07
CA SER A 156 -4.25 0.80 5.49
C SER A 156 -3.27 0.16 6.47
N GLY A 157 -3.42 0.45 7.77
CA GLY A 157 -2.70 -0.25 8.85
C GLY A 157 -1.21 0.06 8.98
N ARG A 158 -0.66 0.95 8.15
CA ARG A 158 0.73 1.40 8.27
C ARG A 158 0.99 2.03 9.64
N ARG A 159 2.15 1.77 10.22
CA ARG A 159 2.65 2.35 11.48
C ARG A 159 3.39 3.65 11.14
N ILE A 160 2.86 4.79 11.54
CA ILE A 160 3.38 6.11 11.19
C ILE A 160 3.79 6.84 12.47
N LEU A 161 5.04 7.26 12.54
CA LEU A 161 5.52 8.16 13.59
C LEU A 161 5.33 9.60 13.10
N ILE A 162 4.61 10.42 13.83
CA ILE A 162 4.43 11.84 13.56
C ILE A 162 5.20 12.60 14.64
N VAL A 163 6.10 13.49 14.24
CA VAL A 163 6.82 14.38 15.16
C VAL A 163 6.45 15.81 14.83
N ASP A 164 5.53 16.38 15.59
CA ASP A 164 4.95 17.72 15.35
C ASP A 164 4.32 18.25 16.65
N ASP A 165 4.58 19.51 16.98
CA ASP A 165 4.18 20.16 18.24
C ASP A 165 2.78 20.81 18.19
N GLN A 166 2.19 21.01 17.00
CA GLN A 166 1.01 21.85 16.81
C GLN A 166 -0.15 21.18 16.09
N VAL A 167 0.12 20.40 15.05
CA VAL A 167 -0.87 19.79 14.15
C VAL A 167 -0.74 18.26 14.04
N GLY A 168 0.15 17.65 14.84
CA GLY A 168 0.41 16.21 14.83
C GLY A 168 -0.84 15.37 15.09
N ASP A 169 -1.66 15.77 16.07
CA ASP A 169 -2.91 15.07 16.42
C ASP A 169 -3.98 15.21 15.33
N GLU A 170 -4.14 16.39 14.75
CA GLU A 170 -5.04 16.60 13.61
C GLU A 170 -4.62 15.76 12.41
N LEU A 171 -3.32 15.70 12.12
CA LEU A 171 -2.80 14.86 11.05
C LEU A 171 -3.05 13.37 11.34
N ALA A 172 -2.80 12.91 12.57
CA ALA A 172 -3.11 11.54 13.01
C ALA A 172 -4.60 11.21 12.81
N ALA A 173 -5.50 12.13 13.19
CA ALA A 173 -6.94 11.97 13.02
C ALA A 173 -7.35 11.88 11.54
N ARG A 174 -6.68 12.62 10.64
CA ARG A 174 -6.89 12.50 9.18
C ARG A 174 -6.31 11.21 8.60
N LEU A 175 -5.28 10.67 9.23
CA LEU A 175 -4.64 9.40 8.87
C LEU A 175 -5.27 8.19 9.58
N ARG A 176 -6.50 8.29 10.12
CA ARG A 176 -7.21 7.24 10.90
C ARG A 176 -7.29 5.82 10.31
N ARG A 177 -6.93 5.63 9.03
CA ARG A 177 -6.80 4.29 8.42
C ARG A 177 -5.45 3.62 8.76
N HIS A 178 -4.56 4.34 9.42
CA HIS A 178 -3.22 3.96 9.84
C HIS A 178 -3.12 4.00 11.36
N ARG A 179 -2.03 3.43 11.89
CA ARG A 179 -1.66 3.58 13.28
C ARG A 179 -0.66 4.71 13.41
N CYS A 180 -1.13 5.84 13.92
CA CYS A 180 -0.30 7.00 14.14
C CYS A 180 0.13 7.07 15.60
N THR A 181 1.42 7.30 15.80
CA THR A 181 2.01 7.66 17.09
C THR A 181 2.53 9.08 16.96
N VAL A 182 2.14 9.96 17.88
CA VAL A 182 2.56 11.36 17.87
C VAL A 182 3.61 11.59 18.95
N ALA A 183 4.67 12.32 18.61
CA ALA A 183 5.65 12.88 19.51
C ALA A 183 5.62 14.40 19.35
N HIS A 184 5.35 15.13 20.42
CA HIS A 184 5.16 16.58 20.36
C HIS A 184 6.45 17.39 20.48
N ASP A 185 7.53 16.75 20.89
CA ASP A 185 8.83 17.37 21.03
C ASP A 185 9.97 16.35 20.83
N LEU A 186 11.21 16.84 20.89
CA LEU A 186 12.40 16.01 20.74
C LEU A 186 12.51 14.94 21.86
N ALA A 187 12.14 15.28 23.10
CA ALA A 187 12.24 14.36 24.23
C ALA A 187 11.22 13.22 24.15
N GLU A 188 10.05 13.48 23.58
CA GLU A 188 9.07 12.43 23.25
C GLU A 188 9.56 11.56 22.11
N PHE A 189 10.14 12.16 21.07
CA PHE A 189 10.73 11.41 19.96
C PHE A 189 11.81 10.43 20.42
N GLU A 190 12.71 10.85 21.32
CA GLU A 190 13.79 10.02 21.89
C GLU A 190 13.28 8.73 22.55
N LYS A 191 12.05 8.72 23.09
CA LYS A 191 11.45 7.52 23.69
C LYS A 191 11.22 6.40 22.68
N TYR A 192 11.12 6.74 21.39
CA TYR A 192 10.86 5.78 20.32
C TYR A 192 12.15 5.24 19.67
N TYR A 193 13.34 5.71 20.05
CA TYR A 193 14.62 5.17 19.55
C TYR A 193 14.72 3.65 19.53
N PRO A 194 14.29 2.90 20.57
CA PRO A 194 14.41 1.45 20.59
C PRO A 194 13.49 0.73 19.59
N VAL A 195 12.50 1.43 19.04
CA VAL A 195 11.41 0.87 18.23
C VAL A 195 11.23 1.63 16.91
N LEU A 196 12.24 2.37 16.43
CA LEU A 196 12.10 3.12 15.17
C LEU A 196 11.88 2.21 13.95
N ASP A 197 12.46 1.00 13.96
CA ASP A 197 12.23 0.00 12.90
C ASP A 197 10.81 -0.59 12.91
N ASP A 198 10.02 -0.30 13.95
CA ASP A 198 8.59 -0.62 13.97
C ASP A 198 7.73 0.38 13.20
N PHE A 199 8.28 1.46 12.65
CA PHE A 199 7.50 2.41 11.86
C PHE A 199 7.76 2.22 10.36
N ASP A 200 6.70 2.32 9.56
CA ASP A 200 6.77 2.29 8.10
C ASP A 200 7.17 3.65 7.51
N LEU A 201 6.92 4.73 8.25
CA LEU A 201 7.17 6.11 7.83
C LEU A 201 7.24 7.04 9.04
N ALA A 202 8.18 7.99 9.02
CA ALA A 202 8.16 9.15 9.90
C ALA A 202 7.71 10.40 9.13
N VAL A 203 6.81 11.17 9.73
CA VAL A 203 6.42 12.50 9.27
C VAL A 203 6.90 13.51 10.32
N VAL A 204 7.87 14.35 9.95
CA VAL A 204 8.58 15.21 10.89
C VAL A 204 8.35 16.66 10.51
N ASP A 205 7.88 17.49 11.44
CA ASP A 205 7.84 18.93 11.25
C ASP A 205 9.25 19.53 11.34
N LEU A 206 9.52 20.52 10.51
CA LEU A 206 10.81 21.22 10.53
C LEU A 206 11.03 21.93 11.87
N HIS A 207 9.96 22.54 12.37
CA HIS A 207 9.96 23.37 13.57
C HIS A 207 9.17 22.67 14.66
N LEU A 208 9.79 22.38 15.81
CA LEU A 208 9.11 21.73 16.94
C LEU A 208 8.95 22.68 18.12
N THR A 209 9.15 23.96 17.87
CA THR A 209 8.91 25.03 18.81
C THR A 209 8.14 26.13 18.09
N GLN A 210 7.53 27.02 18.87
CA GLN A 210 6.88 28.22 18.32
C GLN A 210 7.83 29.16 17.59
N THR A 211 9.14 28.94 17.68
CA THR A 211 10.14 29.75 16.98
C THR A 211 10.56 29.08 15.68
N TYR A 212 10.24 29.71 14.55
CA TYR A 212 10.74 29.33 13.21
C TYR A 212 12.29 29.42 13.03
N ALA A 213 13.00 29.77 14.10
CA ALA A 213 14.46 29.80 14.13
C ALA A 213 15.07 28.43 14.47
N ASP A 214 14.28 27.52 15.05
CA ASP A 214 14.73 26.16 15.29
C ASP A 214 14.75 25.36 13.97
N ASN A 215 15.59 24.34 13.90
CA ASN A 215 15.58 23.36 12.79
C ASN A 215 15.63 21.96 13.42
N THR A 216 14.79 21.75 14.43
CA THR A 216 14.79 20.53 15.25
C THR A 216 14.46 19.30 14.40
N GLY A 217 13.61 19.47 13.37
CA GLY A 217 13.34 18.42 12.38
C GLY A 217 14.58 17.97 11.60
N ASP A 218 15.47 18.90 11.20
CA ASP A 218 16.74 18.57 10.54
C ASP A 218 17.60 17.65 11.43
N THR A 219 17.62 17.90 12.75
CA THR A 219 18.35 17.09 13.74
C THR A 219 17.75 15.69 13.83
N ILE A 220 16.44 15.58 14.01
CA ILE A 220 15.72 14.31 14.09
C ILE A 220 15.98 13.44 12.85
N VAL A 221 15.87 14.04 11.66
CA VAL A 221 16.11 13.29 10.42
C VAL A 221 17.55 12.81 10.33
N ARG A 222 18.53 13.62 10.74
CA ARG A 222 19.94 13.20 10.76
C ARG A 222 20.14 12.05 11.73
N GLU A 223 19.55 12.10 12.91
CA GLU A 223 19.64 11.03 13.90
C GLU A 223 19.06 9.71 13.36
N ILE A 224 17.85 9.73 12.79
CA ILE A 224 17.23 8.55 12.16
C ILE A 224 18.19 7.95 11.11
N ASN A 225 18.77 8.78 10.25
CA ASN A 225 19.70 8.30 9.22
C ASN A 225 21.02 7.77 9.80
N LEU A 226 21.53 8.37 10.88
CA LEU A 226 22.79 7.99 11.52
C LEU A 226 22.67 6.68 12.32
N MET A 227 21.49 6.41 12.90
CA MET A 227 21.21 5.17 13.61
C MET A 227 21.16 3.95 12.69
N GLY A 228 21.07 4.15 11.37
CA GLY A 228 21.01 3.05 10.40
C GLY A 228 19.68 2.30 10.41
N VAL A 229 18.62 2.89 10.96
CA VAL A 229 17.27 2.30 10.97
C VAL A 229 16.66 2.36 9.57
N GLY A 230 15.72 1.45 9.29
CA GLY A 230 15.02 1.32 8.01
C GLY A 230 13.89 2.34 7.81
N LEU A 231 13.76 3.33 8.69
CA LEU A 231 12.64 4.27 8.73
C LEU A 231 12.77 5.38 7.67
N PRO A 232 11.94 5.39 6.60
CA PRO A 232 11.90 6.52 5.67
C PRO A 232 11.28 7.74 6.36
N VAL A 233 11.73 8.93 5.96
CA VAL A 233 11.30 10.19 6.59
C VAL A 233 10.77 11.17 5.55
N VAL A 234 9.62 11.78 5.84
CA VAL A 234 9.05 12.91 5.12
C VAL A 234 9.07 14.12 6.03
N MET A 235 9.54 15.24 5.50
CA MET A 235 9.51 16.52 6.22
C MET A 235 8.21 17.26 5.89
N ILE A 236 7.57 17.86 6.89
CA ILE A 236 6.49 18.84 6.69
C ILE A 236 7.00 20.22 7.10
N THR A 237 6.60 21.26 6.35
CA THR A 237 6.98 22.64 6.68
C THR A 237 6.09 23.65 5.96
N LEU A 238 5.93 24.86 6.51
CA LEU A 238 5.32 25.99 5.80
C LEU A 238 6.24 26.54 4.70
N ARG A 239 7.56 26.58 4.96
CA ARG A 239 8.56 27.18 4.07
C ARG A 239 9.90 26.42 4.15
N PRO A 240 10.57 26.19 3.02
CA PRO A 240 11.90 25.59 3.05
C PRO A 240 12.92 26.57 3.64
N PRO A 241 14.08 26.09 4.12
CA PRO A 241 15.17 26.95 4.58
C PRO A 241 15.62 27.94 3.49
N GLU A 242 15.82 29.21 3.84
CA GLU A 242 16.01 30.34 2.91
C GLU A 242 17.19 30.18 1.92
N ASN A 243 18.15 29.31 2.23
CA ASN A 243 19.39 29.15 1.46
C ASN A 243 19.54 27.77 0.78
N ARG A 244 18.47 26.99 0.64
CA ARG A 244 18.54 25.66 0.01
C ARG A 244 17.40 25.42 -0.97
N SER A 245 17.73 24.86 -2.13
CA SER A 245 16.71 24.29 -3.00
C SER A 245 16.11 23.02 -2.39
N ILE A 246 14.81 22.80 -2.57
CA ILE A 246 14.12 21.61 -2.03
C ILE A 246 14.79 20.29 -2.49
N PRO A 247 15.16 20.11 -3.78
CA PRO A 247 15.82 18.88 -4.21
C PRO A 247 17.21 18.68 -3.60
N GLU A 248 17.91 19.76 -3.28
CA GLU A 248 19.17 19.68 -2.55
C GLU A 248 18.93 19.29 -1.09
N TRP A 249 17.92 19.87 -0.46
CA TRP A 249 17.58 19.60 0.93
C TRP A 249 17.16 18.14 1.13
N ILE A 250 16.25 17.63 0.30
CA ILE A 250 15.83 16.21 0.25
C ILE A 250 17.06 15.29 0.20
N ARG A 251 17.96 15.52 -0.76
CA ARG A 251 19.17 14.70 -0.93
C ARG A 251 20.15 14.82 0.23
N SER A 252 20.30 16.02 0.79
CA SER A 252 21.26 16.27 1.87
C SER A 252 20.89 15.53 3.16
N LEU A 253 19.59 15.47 3.45
CA LEU A 253 19.05 14.82 4.64
C LEU A 253 18.60 13.38 4.40
N GLY A 254 18.54 12.91 3.16
CA GLY A 254 18.00 11.57 2.86
C GLY A 254 16.51 11.47 3.13
N LEU A 255 15.76 12.53 2.83
CA LEU A 255 14.30 12.55 2.90
C LEU A 255 13.70 11.78 1.72
N VAL A 256 12.52 11.22 1.92
CA VAL A 256 11.67 10.72 0.83
C VAL A 256 11.03 11.88 0.08
N ASP A 257 10.46 12.83 0.82
CA ASP A 257 9.79 14.00 0.27
C ASP A 257 9.74 15.16 1.28
N VAL A 258 9.34 16.33 0.80
CA VAL A 258 8.99 17.51 1.62
C VAL A 258 7.56 17.92 1.26
N ILE A 259 6.68 18.00 2.25
CA ILE A 259 5.28 18.41 2.07
C ILE A 259 5.10 19.83 2.63
N PHE A 260 4.55 20.72 1.80
CA PHE A 260 4.23 22.08 2.24
C PHE A 260 2.86 22.15 2.90
N LYS A 261 2.83 22.44 4.20
CA LYS A 261 1.59 22.80 4.90
C LYS A 261 1.20 24.23 4.53
N LYS A 262 -0.12 24.51 4.55
CA LYS A 262 -0.64 25.85 4.20
C LYS A 262 -0.61 26.81 5.39
N ARG A 263 -0.71 26.26 6.61
CA ARG A 263 -0.76 26.94 7.91
C ARG A 263 -0.30 25.95 8.98
N ASP A 264 0.21 26.48 10.09
CA ASP A 264 0.73 25.70 11.21
C ASP A 264 -0.15 25.82 12.47
N GLU A 265 -1.18 26.66 12.42
CA GLU A 265 -2.07 26.90 13.56
C GLU A 265 -3.00 25.70 13.84
N PRO A 266 -3.36 25.44 15.11
CA PRO A 266 -4.37 24.44 15.47
C PRO A 266 -5.66 24.62 14.65
N GLY A 267 -6.18 23.53 14.09
CA GLY A 267 -7.31 23.56 13.16
C GLY A 267 -6.98 23.88 11.69
N ALA A 268 -5.69 23.97 11.32
CA ALA A 268 -5.26 24.00 9.94
C ALA A 268 -5.76 22.78 9.15
N ASP A 269 -6.11 22.97 7.87
CA ASP A 269 -6.61 21.87 7.05
C ASP A 269 -5.47 20.93 6.62
N MET A 270 -5.31 19.84 7.37
CA MET A 270 -4.36 18.77 7.10
C MET A 270 -4.83 17.77 6.03
N ALA A 271 -5.96 18.00 5.34
CA ALA A 271 -6.43 17.11 4.27
C ALA A 271 -5.36 16.89 3.20
N PHE A 272 -4.71 17.97 2.76
CA PHE A 272 -3.67 17.91 1.74
C PHE A 272 -2.44 17.14 2.21
N VAL A 273 -1.98 17.38 3.44
CA VAL A 273 -0.81 16.68 4.01
C VAL A 273 -1.12 15.19 4.16
N ALA A 274 -2.29 14.84 4.73
CA ALA A 274 -2.73 13.46 4.86
C ALA A 274 -2.86 12.75 3.50
N GLN A 275 -3.42 13.42 2.50
CA GLN A 275 -3.47 12.88 1.13
C GLN A 275 -2.06 12.60 0.60
N ARG A 276 -1.12 13.53 0.77
CA ARG A 276 0.23 13.35 0.24
C ARG A 276 1.02 12.26 0.97
N VAL A 277 0.86 12.14 2.30
CA VAL A 277 1.39 11.01 3.07
C VAL A 277 0.84 9.68 2.56
N ASN A 278 -0.47 9.62 2.31
CA ASN A 278 -1.13 8.44 1.77
C ASN A 278 -0.61 8.04 0.37
N GLU A 279 -0.34 9.00 -0.49
CA GLU A 279 0.30 8.76 -1.81
C GLU A 279 1.71 8.20 -1.64
N ILE A 280 2.52 8.80 -0.75
CA ILE A 280 3.90 8.34 -0.47
C ILE A 280 3.91 6.90 0.08
N LEU A 281 2.95 6.54 0.95
CA LEU A 281 2.83 5.17 1.47
C LEU A 281 2.48 4.14 0.39
N LEU A 282 1.77 4.55 -0.68
CA LEU A 282 1.47 3.70 -1.82
C LEU A 282 2.67 3.57 -2.78
N GLU A 283 3.56 4.55 -2.81
CA GLU A 283 4.78 4.59 -3.63
C GLU A 283 5.98 3.83 -3.01
N GLU A 284 5.78 3.04 -1.95
CA GLU A 284 6.83 2.33 -1.23
C GLU A 284 7.97 3.26 -0.73
N PRO A 285 7.78 3.96 0.40
CA PRO A 285 8.69 5.03 0.82
C PRO A 285 10.14 4.57 1.07
N ALA A 286 10.34 3.30 1.47
CA ALA A 286 11.67 2.72 1.63
C ALA A 286 12.43 2.61 0.29
N ALA A 287 11.76 2.18 -0.78
CA ALA A 287 12.35 2.10 -2.12
C ALA A 287 12.79 3.50 -2.60
N ARG A 288 11.92 4.49 -2.42
CA ARG A 288 12.23 5.89 -2.76
C ARG A 288 13.41 6.44 -1.94
N ALA A 289 13.52 6.10 -0.65
CA ALA A 289 14.66 6.46 0.18
C ALA A 289 15.96 5.78 -0.29
N CYS A 290 15.89 4.51 -0.69
CA CYS A 290 17.01 3.77 -1.28
C CYS A 290 17.54 4.45 -2.55
N ASP A 291 16.65 4.87 -3.46
CA ASP A 291 17.04 5.60 -4.68
C ASP A 291 17.79 6.91 -4.35
N GLN A 292 17.29 7.68 -3.38
CA GLN A 292 17.95 8.91 -2.93
C GLN A 292 19.33 8.63 -2.33
N LEU A 293 19.45 7.55 -1.56
CA LEU A 293 20.73 7.12 -0.97
C LEU A 293 21.74 6.75 -2.06
N MET A 294 21.33 5.99 -3.09
CA MET A 294 22.18 5.64 -4.24
C MET A 294 22.72 6.88 -4.94
N HIS A 295 21.85 7.86 -5.22
CA HIS A 295 22.26 9.13 -5.82
C HIS A 295 23.24 9.92 -4.93
N ARG A 296 23.02 9.93 -3.61
CA ARG A 296 23.92 10.58 -2.65
C ARG A 296 25.30 9.92 -2.65
N VAL A 297 25.36 8.58 -2.62
CA VAL A 297 26.62 7.82 -2.65
C VAL A 297 27.40 8.07 -3.94
N GLN A 298 26.74 8.13 -5.10
CA GLN A 298 27.39 8.48 -6.37
C GLN A 298 28.08 9.86 -6.31
N LYS A 299 27.42 10.86 -5.71
CA LYS A 299 27.99 12.20 -5.53
C LYS A 299 29.18 12.19 -4.57
N LEU A 300 29.08 11.46 -3.45
CA LEU A 300 30.17 11.31 -2.48
C LEU A 300 31.37 10.59 -3.10
N ARG A 301 31.14 9.52 -3.86
CA ARG A 301 32.14 8.77 -4.62
C ARG A 301 32.92 9.67 -5.58
N ARG A 302 32.24 10.54 -6.33
CA ARG A 302 32.90 11.50 -7.23
C ARG A 302 33.85 12.44 -6.48
N LYS A 303 33.38 13.04 -5.37
CA LYS A 303 34.20 13.92 -4.52
C LYS A 303 35.37 13.17 -3.85
N ALA A 304 35.14 11.94 -3.39
CA ALA A 304 36.18 11.11 -2.80
C ALA A 304 37.30 10.78 -3.81
N ARG A 305 36.97 10.46 -5.07
CA ARG A 305 37.98 10.23 -6.12
C ARG A 305 38.89 11.43 -6.36
N GLU A 306 38.30 12.62 -6.45
CA GLU A 306 39.06 13.87 -6.63
C GLU A 306 40.05 14.08 -5.48
N ARG A 307 39.63 13.84 -4.23
CA ARG A 307 40.47 13.96 -3.02
C ARG A 307 41.54 12.88 -2.93
N LEU A 308 41.19 11.61 -3.15
CA LEU A 308 42.12 10.48 -3.10
C LEU A 308 43.27 10.63 -4.10
N ARG A 309 43.06 11.35 -5.20
CA ARG A 309 44.09 11.62 -6.21
C ARG A 309 45.16 12.59 -5.70
N ALA A 310 44.84 13.45 -4.74
CA ALA A 310 45.80 14.40 -4.18
C ALA A 310 46.80 13.69 -3.25
N GLY A 311 48.10 13.83 -3.53
CA GLY A 311 49.18 13.39 -2.63
C GLY A 311 49.43 11.89 -2.56
N ARG A 312 48.84 11.07 -3.44
CA ARG A 312 49.07 9.61 -3.50
C ARG A 312 49.85 9.19 -4.74
N SER A 313 50.62 8.11 -4.61
CA SER A 313 51.15 7.40 -5.78
C SER A 313 50.02 6.74 -6.57
N GLU A 314 50.26 6.47 -7.86
CA GLU A 314 49.26 5.87 -8.74
C GLU A 314 48.74 4.50 -8.27
N ALA A 315 49.64 3.67 -7.72
CA ALA A 315 49.28 2.39 -7.12
C ALA A 315 48.39 2.55 -5.88
N ALA A 316 48.75 3.46 -4.97
CA ALA A 316 47.97 3.72 -3.75
C ALA A 316 46.62 4.39 -4.03
N TYR A 317 46.53 5.19 -5.09
CA TYR A 317 45.27 5.74 -5.58
C TYR A 317 44.36 4.62 -6.12
N THR A 318 44.88 3.76 -6.99
CA THR A 318 44.11 2.66 -7.59
C THR A 318 43.53 1.72 -6.54
N GLU A 319 44.33 1.31 -5.56
CA GLU A 319 43.88 0.45 -4.45
C GLU A 319 42.77 1.11 -3.62
N ALA A 320 42.92 2.41 -3.32
CA ALA A 320 41.92 3.15 -2.56
C ALA A 320 40.61 3.34 -3.33
N VAL A 321 40.68 3.58 -4.64
CA VAL A 321 39.50 3.66 -5.50
C VAL A 321 38.79 2.31 -5.61
N ALA A 322 39.53 1.20 -5.73
CA ALA A 322 38.95 -0.14 -5.78
C ALA A 322 38.14 -0.43 -4.49
N ARG A 323 38.72 -0.20 -3.31
CA ARG A 323 38.01 -0.35 -2.04
C ARG A 323 36.78 0.56 -1.96
N MET A 324 36.91 1.83 -2.34
CA MET A 324 35.78 2.77 -2.33
C MET A 324 34.65 2.30 -3.27
N ASP A 325 35.00 1.76 -4.44
CA ASP A 325 34.04 1.23 -5.40
C ASP A 325 33.32 -0.03 -4.85
N GLU A 326 34.02 -0.91 -4.14
CA GLU A 326 33.40 -2.06 -3.45
C GLU A 326 32.34 -1.64 -2.43
N TYR A 327 32.62 -0.62 -1.60
CA TYR A 327 31.63 -0.07 -0.67
C TYR A 327 30.42 0.51 -1.42
N ALA A 328 30.65 1.28 -2.49
CA ALA A 328 29.57 1.89 -3.26
C ALA A 328 28.68 0.83 -3.95
N GLU A 329 29.27 -0.23 -4.48
CA GLU A 329 28.55 -1.34 -5.09
C GLU A 329 27.75 -2.14 -4.06
N LYS A 330 28.30 -2.35 -2.86
CA LYS A 330 27.56 -2.98 -1.76
C LYS A 330 26.32 -2.16 -1.38
N ILE A 331 26.47 -0.83 -1.23
CA ILE A 331 25.33 0.05 -0.92
C ILE A 331 24.28 0.00 -2.04
N ASN A 332 24.69 0.08 -3.31
CA ASN A 332 23.77 0.01 -4.44
C ASN A 332 22.98 -1.31 -4.48
N ARG A 333 23.64 -2.43 -4.14
CA ARG A 333 22.98 -3.75 -4.08
C ARG A 333 21.91 -3.78 -2.99
N LEU A 334 22.29 -3.42 -1.75
CA LEU A 334 21.37 -3.36 -0.62
C LEU A 334 20.18 -2.43 -0.91
N ALA A 335 20.45 -1.27 -1.51
CA ALA A 335 19.42 -0.31 -1.90
C ALA A 335 18.50 -0.84 -3.00
N SER A 336 19.03 -1.53 -4.01
CA SER A 336 18.23 -2.16 -5.08
C SER A 336 17.34 -3.29 -4.55
N ASP A 337 17.76 -3.96 -3.48
CA ASP A 337 17.00 -4.99 -2.76
C ASP A 337 16.05 -4.38 -1.70
N ASN A 338 15.89 -3.05 -1.68
CA ASN A 338 15.07 -2.29 -0.71
C ASN A 338 15.46 -2.47 0.77
N GLN A 339 16.73 -2.81 1.04
CA GLN A 339 17.27 -2.98 2.39
C GLN A 339 17.79 -1.65 2.95
N LEU A 340 16.88 -0.71 3.23
CA LEU A 340 17.25 0.68 3.60
C LEU A 340 18.16 0.77 4.84
N ALA A 341 17.88 -0.02 5.88
CA ALA A 341 18.66 -0.03 7.12
C ALA A 341 20.13 -0.43 6.83
N ASP A 342 20.32 -1.58 6.19
CA ASP A 342 21.64 -2.10 5.82
C ASP A 342 22.38 -1.15 4.87
N ALA A 343 21.66 -0.59 3.89
CA ALA A 343 22.22 0.38 2.95
C ALA A 343 22.70 1.65 3.66
N ARG A 344 21.94 2.17 4.64
CA ARG A 344 22.34 3.32 5.47
C ARG A 344 23.55 3.00 6.34
N ALA A 345 23.58 1.84 6.98
CA ALA A 345 24.71 1.41 7.80
C ALA A 345 26.01 1.33 6.97
N GLU A 346 25.96 0.78 5.76
CA GLU A 346 27.10 0.77 4.85
C GLU A 346 27.45 2.18 4.32
N ALA A 347 26.46 3.02 4.04
CA ALA A 347 26.71 4.41 3.66
C ALA A 347 27.38 5.22 4.76
N ALA A 348 27.05 4.98 6.04
CA ALA A 348 27.74 5.59 7.17
C ALA A 348 29.21 5.16 7.23
N ARG A 349 29.52 3.88 6.98
CA ARG A 349 30.91 3.38 6.87
C ARG A 349 31.67 4.00 5.69
N PHE A 350 30.99 4.16 4.55
CA PHE A 350 31.54 4.85 3.39
C PHE A 350 31.91 6.30 3.75
N VAL A 351 31.01 7.03 4.41
CA VAL A 351 31.26 8.42 4.83
C VAL A 351 32.38 8.48 5.88
N ALA A 352 32.44 7.58 6.84
CA ALA A 352 33.54 7.54 7.80
C ALA A 352 34.91 7.31 7.13
N SER A 353 34.94 6.53 6.04
CA SER A 353 36.17 6.17 5.33
C SER A 353 36.59 7.20 4.27
N TYR A 354 35.62 7.89 3.66
CA TYR A 354 35.84 8.71 2.45
C TYR A 354 35.12 10.07 2.49
N GLY A 355 34.53 10.46 3.62
CA GLY A 355 33.61 11.60 3.74
C GLY A 355 34.27 12.98 3.77
N GLU A 356 35.53 13.10 4.18
CA GLU A 356 36.24 14.37 4.41
C GLU A 356 37.02 14.92 3.21
#